data_AF-A0AAD6VS88-F1
#
_entry.id   AF-A0AAD6VS88-F1
#
_cell.length_a   1.000
_cell.length_b   1.000
_cell.length_c   1.000
_cell.angle_alpha   90.00
_cell.angle_beta   90.00
_cell.angle_gamma   90.00
#
_symmetry.space_group_name_H-M   'P 1'
#
loop_
_entity.id
_entity.type
_entity.pdbx_description
1 polymer ?
#
loop_
_entity_poly.entity_id
_entity_poly.type
_entity_poly.pdbx_seq_one_letter_code
_entity_poly.pdbx_strand_id
1 'polypeptide(L)'
;MTAPQTTSSLKVALSRRCQDDAGPHERGAIRRILERSINKIVPNPAHPNSRILDFFGNDSQRAKALDELYMAQGHFSGRFEALQRHCHGLLKYTLPESTTVDTQLMTFKILISVITRYPGVRSIFWTHKALKKVSKTDPSSLSSLWDRPYQSCTEEWVFYRDLAAFSLSQSHLTKLVEDELPSKLSRVELDDSWNVVPIEQLLWYSRVRSSTGPELDFPRLCAIRYLGGILELPDFWHNLRPNDTLTVNEDPNVERERFFQVLCNLCQTVLLVIQDTRSLGPADAIPPPYLAGRIIVDMFSWATLSGVYRLCGLNQLHGCPEKLPRIIQDIVHAVLSCDMKSDFPWTYEAALAVSNLLTPAPGSLSRR
;
A
#
# COMPACT_ATOMS: atom_id res chain seq x y z
N MET A 1 35.77 24.39 12.51
CA MET A 1 34.75 23.74 11.67
C MET A 1 34.07 22.68 12.53
N THR A 2 32.88 22.97 13.05
CA THR A 2 32.11 22.06 13.91
C THR A 2 31.29 21.10 13.07
N ALA A 3 31.38 19.80 13.37
CA ALA A 3 30.65 18.75 12.67
C ALA A 3 29.12 18.95 12.77
N PRO A 4 28.33 18.60 11.73
CA PRO A 4 26.88 18.69 11.79
C PRO A 4 26.36 17.69 12.83
N GLN A 5 25.71 18.19 13.88
CA GLN A 5 25.04 17.34 14.86
C GLN A 5 23.87 16.60 14.17
N THR A 6 23.90 15.28 14.23
CA THR A 6 22.83 14.43 13.71
C THR A 6 21.54 14.67 14.50
N THR A 7 20.40 14.62 13.80
CA THR A 7 19.03 14.79 14.33
C THR A 7 18.70 13.90 15.53
N SER A 8 19.36 12.75 15.65
CA SER A 8 19.30 11.85 16.81
C SER A 8 19.87 12.51 18.07
N SER A 9 21.06 13.12 17.97
CA SER A 9 21.77 13.75 19.10
C SER A 9 21.01 14.94 19.67
N LEU A 10 20.36 15.73 18.81
CA LEU A 10 19.59 16.91 19.21
C LEU A 10 18.25 16.53 19.88
N LYS A 11 17.58 15.47 19.40
CA LYS A 11 16.39 14.89 20.05
C LYS A 11 16.72 14.30 21.43
N VAL A 12 17.84 13.58 21.56
CA VAL A 12 18.27 12.98 22.83
C VAL A 12 18.68 14.05 23.85
N ALA A 13 19.40 15.09 23.42
CA ALA A 13 19.83 16.19 24.30
C ALA A 13 18.63 17.01 24.83
N LEU A 14 17.64 17.29 23.98
CA LEU A 14 16.43 18.01 24.35
C LEU A 14 15.47 17.17 25.20
N SER A 15 15.34 15.87 24.92
CA SER A 15 14.50 14.97 25.71
C SER A 15 15.06 14.73 27.12
N ARG A 16 16.38 14.70 27.30
CA ARG A 16 17.01 14.61 28.63
C ARG A 16 16.75 15.86 29.48
N ARG A 17 16.89 17.06 28.90
CA ARG A 17 16.64 18.32 29.63
C ARG A 17 15.20 18.52 30.11
N CYS A 18 14.21 17.85 29.49
CA CYS A 18 12.81 17.98 29.88
C CYS A 18 12.32 16.91 30.87
N GLN A 19 13.12 15.88 31.16
CA GLN A 19 12.71 14.78 32.04
C GLN A 19 12.99 15.05 33.52
N ASP A 20 13.89 15.96 33.84
CA ASP A 20 14.42 16.06 35.21
C ASP A 20 13.59 16.95 36.16
N ASP A 21 12.74 17.88 35.67
CA ASP A 21 12.09 18.89 36.55
C ASP A 21 10.58 19.14 36.38
N ALA A 22 9.86 18.48 35.46
CA ALA A 22 8.46 18.85 35.14
C ALA A 22 7.39 17.85 35.65
N GLY A 23 6.23 18.36 36.08
CA GLY A 23 5.05 17.53 36.43
C GLY A 23 4.39 16.85 35.21
N PRO A 24 3.57 15.80 35.37
CA PRO A 24 3.02 15.01 34.25
C PRO A 24 2.23 15.83 33.22
N HIS A 25 1.48 16.83 33.69
CA HIS A 25 0.70 17.73 32.83
C HIS A 25 1.59 18.71 32.04
N GLU A 26 2.67 19.20 32.65
CA GLU A 26 3.65 20.08 32.01
C GLU A 26 4.50 19.33 30.99
N ARG A 27 4.86 18.07 31.26
CA ARG A 27 5.55 17.20 30.27
C ARG A 27 4.76 17.07 28.98
N GLY A 28 3.43 16.95 29.06
CA GLY A 28 2.55 16.89 27.88
C GLY A 28 2.47 18.20 27.10
N ALA A 29 2.58 19.36 27.77
CA ALA A 29 2.62 20.66 27.11
C ALA A 29 4.00 20.94 26.49
N ILE A 30 5.07 20.69 27.24
CA ILE A 30 6.47 20.82 26.80
C ILE A 30 6.75 19.91 25.61
N ARG A 31 6.30 18.64 25.64
CA ARG A 31 6.42 17.72 24.50
C ARG A 31 5.74 18.27 23.25
N ARG A 32 4.51 18.81 23.37
CA ARG A 32 3.80 19.42 22.23
C ARG A 32 4.51 20.67 21.69
N ILE A 33 5.10 21.48 22.56
CA ILE A 33 5.88 22.66 22.16
C ILE A 33 7.19 22.22 21.47
N LEU A 34 7.90 21.23 22.01
CA LEU A 34 9.11 20.67 21.40
C LEU A 34 8.81 20.01 20.07
N GLU A 35 7.75 19.20 19.96
CA GLU A 35 7.36 18.57 18.69
C GLU A 35 7.03 19.64 17.64
N ARG A 36 6.34 20.73 18.03
CA ARG A 36 6.09 21.88 17.15
C ARG A 36 7.39 22.59 16.76
N SER A 37 8.32 22.79 17.68
CA SER A 37 9.60 23.47 17.42
C SER A 37 10.55 22.60 16.58
N ILE A 38 10.63 21.29 16.85
CA ILE A 38 11.42 20.34 16.07
C ILE A 38 10.85 20.19 14.67
N ASN A 39 9.52 20.13 14.50
CA ASN A 39 8.90 20.10 13.17
C ASN A 39 9.04 21.43 12.42
N LYS A 40 9.30 22.55 13.12
CA LYS A 40 9.68 23.83 12.50
C LYS A 40 11.15 23.86 12.07
N ILE A 41 12.03 23.13 12.76
CA ILE A 41 13.48 23.12 12.53
C ILE A 41 13.88 22.03 11.53
N VAL A 42 13.19 20.89 11.52
CA VAL A 42 13.46 19.74 10.65
C VAL A 42 12.19 19.38 9.88
N PRO A 43 12.18 19.60 8.55
CA PRO A 43 11.15 19.08 7.65
C PRO A 43 10.87 17.60 7.93
N ASN A 44 9.65 17.25 8.38
CA ASN A 44 9.31 15.86 8.69
C ASN A 44 7.99 15.45 8.01
N PRO A 45 8.04 14.70 6.90
CA PRO A 45 6.86 14.24 6.18
C PRO A 45 6.08 13.16 6.97
N ALA A 46 6.63 12.60 8.05
CA ALA A 46 5.92 11.64 8.89
C ALA A 46 4.72 12.25 9.62
N HIS A 47 4.76 13.54 9.97
CA HIS A 47 3.64 14.20 10.64
C HIS A 47 2.38 14.33 9.76
N PRO A 48 2.43 14.88 8.53
CA PRO A 48 1.27 14.87 7.65
C PRO A 48 0.85 13.43 7.28
N ASN A 49 1.79 12.50 7.13
CA ASN A 49 1.48 11.09 6.90
C ASN A 49 0.61 10.49 8.02
N SER A 50 1.03 10.63 9.28
CA SER A 50 0.27 10.06 10.41
C SER A 50 -1.15 10.62 10.46
N ARG A 51 -1.32 11.91 10.16
CA ARG A 51 -2.66 12.55 10.12
C ARG A 51 -3.53 12.05 8.97
N ILE A 52 -2.94 11.72 7.83
CA ILE A 52 -3.65 11.09 6.71
C ILE A 52 -4.09 9.68 7.11
N LEU A 53 -3.22 8.89 7.74
CA LEU A 53 -3.56 7.56 8.24
C LEU A 53 -4.67 7.62 9.32
N ASP A 54 -4.53 8.53 10.28
CA ASP A 54 -5.51 8.75 11.35
C ASP A 54 -6.90 9.14 10.79
N PHE A 55 -6.94 9.86 9.66
CA PHE A 55 -8.20 10.28 9.03
C PHE A 55 -9.04 9.07 8.58
N PHE A 56 -8.40 8.06 7.99
CA PHE A 56 -9.08 6.86 7.51
C PHE A 56 -9.40 5.87 8.64
N GLY A 57 -8.86 6.09 9.83
CA GLY A 57 -9.15 5.29 11.02
C GLY A 57 -8.71 3.83 10.88
N ASN A 58 -9.41 2.96 11.62
CA ASN A 58 -9.19 1.52 11.55
C ASN A 58 -9.85 0.89 10.31
N ASP A 59 -9.65 -0.41 10.11
CA ASP A 59 -10.10 -1.10 8.90
C ASP A 59 -11.62 -0.97 8.65
N SER A 60 -12.46 -0.99 9.70
CA SER A 60 -13.91 -0.87 9.56
C SER A 60 -14.39 0.55 9.25
N GLN A 61 -13.62 1.58 9.64
CA GLN A 61 -13.92 2.97 9.33
C GLN A 61 -13.41 3.38 7.93
N ARG A 62 -12.35 2.71 7.45
CA ARG A 62 -11.66 3.05 6.21
C ARG A 62 -12.56 3.03 4.98
N ALA A 63 -13.31 1.95 4.78
CA ALA A 63 -14.18 1.82 3.60
C ALA A 63 -15.22 2.94 3.52
N LYS A 64 -15.92 3.20 4.63
CA LYS A 64 -16.88 4.32 4.73
C LYS A 64 -16.21 5.68 4.48
N ALA A 65 -15.03 5.92 5.06
CA ALA A 65 -14.31 7.17 4.86
C ALA A 65 -13.86 7.37 3.39
N LEU A 66 -13.49 6.29 2.70
CA LEU A 66 -13.16 6.30 1.28
C LEU A 66 -14.39 6.54 0.40
N ASP A 67 -15.53 5.91 0.69
CA ASP A 67 -16.79 6.17 -0.02
C ASP A 67 -17.23 7.63 0.15
N GLU A 68 -17.17 8.17 1.37
CA GLU A 68 -17.48 9.58 1.61
C GLU A 68 -16.50 10.51 0.88
N LEU A 69 -15.22 10.14 0.78
CA LEU A 69 -14.24 10.90 -0.01
C LEU A 69 -14.57 10.87 -1.50
N TYR A 70 -14.91 9.71 -2.04
CA TYR A 70 -15.34 9.53 -3.43
C TYR A 70 -16.56 10.41 -3.73
N MET A 71 -17.56 10.39 -2.86
CA MET A 71 -18.80 11.17 -3.01
C MET A 71 -18.56 12.69 -2.93
N ALA A 72 -17.49 13.13 -2.25
CA ALA A 72 -17.16 14.55 -2.16
C ALA A 72 -16.72 15.15 -3.52
N GLN A 73 -16.26 14.35 -4.49
CA GLN A 73 -15.95 14.77 -5.87
C GLN A 73 -15.12 16.08 -5.99
N GLY A 74 -14.19 16.31 -5.06
CA GLY A 74 -13.36 17.53 -5.04
C GLY A 74 -13.93 18.70 -4.24
N HIS A 75 -15.15 18.61 -3.71
CA HIS A 75 -15.75 19.57 -2.79
C HIS A 75 -15.37 19.25 -1.33
N PHE A 76 -14.15 19.61 -0.95
CA PHE A 76 -13.64 19.33 0.39
C PHE A 76 -14.11 20.37 1.40
N SER A 77 -15.07 19.98 2.25
CA SER A 77 -15.53 20.79 3.39
C SER A 77 -15.35 20.03 4.71
N GLY A 78 -15.30 20.76 5.83
CA GLY A 78 -15.19 20.19 7.17
C GLY A 78 -13.95 19.31 7.34
N ARG A 79 -14.16 18.02 7.64
CA ARG A 79 -13.06 17.08 7.87
C ARG A 79 -12.20 16.82 6.62
N PHE A 80 -12.77 16.93 5.42
CA PHE A 80 -12.02 16.73 4.17
C PHE A 80 -11.08 17.91 3.87
N GLU A 81 -11.40 19.10 4.34
CA GLU A 81 -10.49 20.25 4.27
C GLU A 81 -9.24 20.01 5.14
N ALA A 82 -9.39 19.36 6.30
CA ALA A 82 -8.26 18.95 7.12
C ALA A 82 -7.37 17.92 6.41
N LEU A 83 -7.98 16.90 5.79
CA LEU A 83 -7.27 15.92 4.96
C LEU A 83 -6.51 16.63 3.82
N GLN A 84 -7.17 17.54 3.10
CA GLN A 84 -6.56 18.33 2.03
C GLN A 84 -5.35 19.11 2.51
N ARG A 85 -5.44 19.78 3.67
CA ARG A 85 -4.30 20.48 4.27
C ARG A 85 -3.12 19.55 4.55
N HIS A 86 -3.38 18.32 5.01
CA HIS A 86 -2.33 17.33 5.27
C HIS A 86 -1.71 16.78 3.97
N CYS A 87 -2.52 16.46 2.96
CA CYS A 87 -2.03 16.06 1.63
C CYS A 87 -1.19 17.18 0.98
N HIS A 88 -1.66 18.42 1.02
CA HIS A 88 -0.91 19.57 0.51
C HIS A 88 0.37 19.82 1.30
N GLY A 89 0.34 19.62 2.62
CA GLY A 89 1.51 19.66 3.48
C GLY A 89 2.55 18.61 3.09
N LEU A 90 2.10 17.37 2.81
CA LEU A 90 2.97 16.30 2.34
C LEU A 90 3.60 16.66 0.98
N LEU A 91 2.80 17.15 0.03
CA LEU A 91 3.26 17.51 -1.31
C LEU A 91 4.30 18.66 -1.29
N LYS A 92 4.25 19.57 -0.32
CA LYS A 92 5.32 20.58 -0.19
C LYS A 92 6.69 19.93 -0.01
N TYR A 93 6.76 18.81 0.70
CA TYR A 93 8.03 18.12 0.91
C TYR A 93 8.58 17.42 -0.34
N THR A 94 7.80 17.32 -1.43
CA THR A 94 8.34 16.84 -2.72
C THR A 94 9.02 17.95 -3.51
N LEU A 95 8.85 19.22 -3.14
CA LEU A 95 9.42 20.35 -3.86
C LEU A 95 10.87 20.62 -3.44
N PRO A 96 11.79 20.80 -4.40
CA PRO A 96 13.23 20.87 -4.12
C PRO A 96 13.63 22.07 -3.26
N GLU A 97 12.92 23.18 -3.41
CA GLU A 97 13.18 24.46 -2.72
C GLU A 97 13.01 24.39 -1.20
N SER A 98 12.29 23.39 -0.69
CA SER A 98 11.82 23.39 0.71
C SER A 98 12.38 22.25 1.56
N THR A 99 13.26 21.40 0.99
CA THR A 99 13.63 20.11 1.60
C THR A 99 15.03 19.62 1.25
N THR A 100 15.50 18.60 1.96
CA THR A 100 16.70 17.82 1.61
C THR A 100 16.35 16.66 0.66
N VAL A 101 17.36 16.07 0.01
CA VAL A 101 17.23 14.88 -0.84
C VAL A 101 16.57 13.72 -0.09
N ASP A 102 17.03 13.43 1.13
CA ASP A 102 16.48 12.36 1.97
C ASP A 102 15.01 12.60 2.35
N THR A 103 14.66 13.86 2.63
CA THR A 103 13.28 14.25 2.96
C THR A 103 12.37 14.04 1.76
N GLN A 104 12.80 14.40 0.55
CA GLN A 104 12.04 14.13 -0.67
C GLN A 104 11.90 12.63 -0.92
N LEU A 105 12.97 11.85 -0.81
CA LEU A 105 12.91 10.39 -0.96
C LEU A 105 11.88 9.78 -0.01
N MET A 106 11.94 10.15 1.26
CA MET A 106 10.95 9.66 2.24
C MET A 106 9.54 10.13 1.89
N THR A 107 9.39 11.36 1.39
CA THR A 107 8.11 11.89 0.95
C THR A 107 7.57 11.14 -0.26
N PHE A 108 8.39 10.78 -1.26
CA PHE A 108 7.98 9.98 -2.41
C PHE A 108 7.46 8.61 -1.99
N LYS A 109 8.19 7.93 -1.09
CA LYS A 109 7.75 6.64 -0.50
C LYS A 109 6.38 6.77 0.17
N ILE A 110 6.19 7.81 0.97
CA ILE A 110 4.90 8.09 1.63
C ILE A 110 3.82 8.40 0.61
N LEU A 111 4.11 9.22 -0.40
CA LEU A 111 3.17 9.64 -1.42
C LEU A 111 2.63 8.43 -2.20
N ILE A 112 3.54 7.56 -2.66
CA ILE A 112 3.18 6.30 -3.33
C ILE A 112 2.30 5.46 -2.42
N SER A 113 2.68 5.31 -1.15
CA SER A 113 1.91 4.53 -0.18
C SER A 113 0.50 5.07 0.00
N VAL A 114 0.35 6.38 0.24
CA VAL A 114 -0.95 7.02 0.45
C VAL A 114 -1.83 6.92 -0.79
N ILE A 115 -1.31 7.24 -1.98
CA ILE A 115 -2.10 7.26 -3.22
C ILE A 115 -2.57 5.86 -3.61
N THR A 116 -1.71 4.86 -3.47
CA THR A 116 -2.04 3.48 -3.89
C THR A 116 -2.84 2.71 -2.85
N ARG A 117 -2.76 3.10 -1.56
CA ARG A 117 -3.54 2.49 -0.47
C ARG A 117 -4.95 3.08 -0.35
N TYR A 118 -5.13 4.36 -0.67
CA TYR A 118 -6.39 5.08 -0.48
C TYR A 118 -6.92 5.66 -1.81
N PRO A 119 -7.74 4.90 -2.54
CA PRO A 119 -8.41 5.37 -3.76
C PRO A 119 -9.08 6.74 -3.55
N GLY A 120 -8.91 7.63 -4.52
CA GLY A 120 -9.50 8.98 -4.48
C GLY A 120 -8.65 10.04 -3.78
N VAL A 121 -7.70 9.68 -2.90
CA VAL A 121 -6.79 10.66 -2.26
C VAL A 121 -5.91 11.38 -3.29
N ARG A 122 -5.59 10.71 -4.40
CA ARG A 122 -4.86 11.30 -5.54
C ARG A 122 -5.49 12.60 -6.04
N SER A 123 -6.83 12.65 -6.10
CA SER A 123 -7.59 13.83 -6.56
C SER A 123 -7.31 15.07 -5.68
N ILE A 124 -7.10 14.86 -4.38
CA ILE A 124 -6.79 15.91 -3.41
C ILE A 124 -5.45 16.57 -3.74
N PHE A 125 -4.42 15.76 -4.05
CA PHE A 125 -3.11 16.29 -4.43
C PHE A 125 -3.20 17.18 -5.68
N TRP A 126 -4.01 16.79 -6.66
CA TRP A 126 -4.24 17.57 -7.89
C TRP A 126 -4.93 18.93 -7.68
N THR A 127 -5.51 19.18 -6.51
CA THR A 127 -6.02 20.53 -6.16
C THR A 127 -4.92 21.49 -5.71
N HIS A 128 -3.69 21.00 -5.47
CA HIS A 128 -2.60 21.84 -4.99
C HIS A 128 -2.06 22.77 -6.08
N LYS A 129 -1.77 24.01 -5.69
CA LYS A 129 -1.32 25.08 -6.61
C LYS A 129 -0.05 24.73 -7.41
N ALA A 130 0.86 23.94 -6.84
CA ALA A 130 2.11 23.56 -7.51
C ALA A 130 1.89 22.67 -8.73
N LEU A 131 0.78 21.92 -8.78
CA LEU A 131 0.49 20.98 -9.86
C LEU A 131 -0.35 21.60 -10.99
N LYS A 132 -0.79 22.86 -10.86
CA LYS A 132 -1.64 23.54 -11.86
C LYS A 132 -1.00 23.68 -13.24
N LYS A 133 0.33 23.68 -13.30
CA LYS A 133 1.11 23.84 -14.54
C LYS A 133 1.62 22.51 -15.11
N VAL A 134 1.33 21.41 -14.43
CA VAL A 134 1.80 20.08 -14.80
C VAL A 134 0.66 19.31 -15.45
N SER A 135 0.96 18.57 -16.51
CA SER A 135 -0.03 17.69 -17.13
C SER A 135 -0.40 16.54 -16.20
N LYS A 136 -1.70 16.26 -16.09
CA LYS A 136 -2.19 15.12 -15.30
C LYS A 136 -1.79 13.78 -15.88
N THR A 137 -1.59 13.69 -17.19
CA THR A 137 -1.39 12.42 -17.90
C THR A 137 0.08 12.15 -18.23
N ASP A 138 0.99 13.06 -17.91
CA ASP A 138 2.42 12.94 -18.22
C ASP A 138 3.25 12.86 -16.93
N PRO A 139 3.65 11.64 -16.52
CA PRO A 139 4.55 11.44 -15.38
C PRO A 139 5.87 12.18 -15.52
N SER A 140 6.39 12.36 -16.72
CA SER A 140 7.69 13.01 -16.94
C SER A 140 7.64 14.49 -16.52
N SER A 141 6.55 15.19 -16.85
CA SER A 141 6.33 16.57 -16.42
C SER A 141 6.25 16.71 -14.89
N LEU A 142 5.64 15.75 -14.18
CA LEU A 142 5.65 15.71 -12.72
C LEU A 142 7.03 15.41 -12.14
N SER A 143 7.74 14.45 -12.75
CA SER A 143 9.10 14.08 -12.35
C SER A 143 10.04 15.28 -12.44
N SER A 144 10.00 16.02 -13.57
CA SER A 144 10.79 17.24 -13.76
C SER A 144 10.45 18.37 -12.78
N LEU A 145 9.21 18.44 -12.26
CA LEU A 145 8.87 19.41 -11.21
C LEU A 145 9.63 19.13 -9.90
N TRP A 146 10.01 17.88 -9.66
CA TRP A 146 10.69 17.46 -8.44
C TRP A 146 12.20 17.33 -8.60
N ASP A 147 12.71 17.59 -9.81
CA ASP A 147 14.13 17.47 -10.14
C ASP A 147 15.04 18.42 -9.37
N ARG A 148 16.29 17.96 -9.26
CA ARG A 148 17.41 18.71 -8.66
C ARG A 148 18.59 18.76 -9.62
N PRO A 149 18.60 19.66 -10.61
CA PRO A 149 19.59 19.67 -11.69
C PRO A 149 21.05 19.90 -11.25
N TYR A 150 21.31 20.12 -9.95
CA TYR A 150 22.64 20.42 -9.40
C TYR A 150 22.99 19.61 -8.15
N GLN A 151 22.26 18.53 -7.87
CA GLN A 151 22.53 17.66 -6.70
C GLN A 151 22.66 16.22 -7.14
N SER A 152 23.66 15.52 -6.61
CA SER A 152 23.82 14.08 -6.81
C SER A 152 22.67 13.35 -6.11
N CYS A 153 21.72 12.84 -6.87
CA CYS A 153 20.64 12.01 -6.38
C CYS A 153 21.02 10.54 -6.57
N THR A 154 20.67 9.69 -5.60
CA THR A 154 20.90 8.25 -5.70
C THR A 154 19.93 7.61 -6.71
N GLU A 155 20.25 6.42 -7.21
CA GLU A 155 19.34 5.65 -8.07
C GLU A 155 18.00 5.36 -7.36
N GLU A 156 18.04 5.15 -6.04
CA GLU A 156 16.84 5.00 -5.21
C GLU A 156 15.95 6.24 -5.29
N TRP A 157 16.56 7.42 -5.16
CA TRP A 157 15.84 8.68 -5.22
C TRP A 157 15.16 8.87 -6.57
N VAL A 158 15.89 8.60 -7.67
CA VAL A 158 15.38 8.69 -9.05
C VAL A 158 14.20 7.73 -9.25
N PHE A 159 14.37 6.47 -8.83
CA PHE A 159 13.33 5.47 -8.92
C PHE A 159 12.04 5.89 -8.19
N TYR A 160 12.14 6.32 -6.93
CA TYR A 160 10.95 6.67 -6.15
C TYR A 160 10.31 7.98 -6.62
N ARG A 161 11.11 8.93 -7.12
CA ARG A 161 10.57 10.14 -7.78
C ARG A 161 9.69 9.74 -8.97
N ASP A 162 10.21 8.89 -9.86
CA ASP A 162 9.51 8.51 -11.08
C ASP A 162 8.29 7.63 -10.80
N LEU A 163 8.39 6.70 -9.85
CA LEU A 163 7.25 5.90 -9.40
C LEU A 163 6.18 6.77 -8.71
N ALA A 164 6.57 7.76 -7.92
CA ALA A 164 5.64 8.70 -7.31
C ALA A 164 4.93 9.56 -8.36
N ALA A 165 5.66 9.99 -9.38
CA ALA A 165 5.11 10.77 -10.49
C ALA A 165 4.11 9.93 -11.28
N PHE A 166 4.48 8.69 -11.62
CA PHE A 166 3.58 7.74 -12.28
C PHE A 166 2.33 7.44 -11.45
N SER A 167 2.49 7.21 -10.13
CA SER A 167 1.37 6.93 -9.21
C SER A 167 0.38 8.11 -9.10
N LEU A 168 0.90 9.34 -9.14
CA LEU A 168 0.08 10.55 -9.04
C LEU A 168 -0.59 10.91 -10.38
N SER A 169 0.06 10.61 -11.51
CA SER A 169 -0.48 10.81 -12.85
C SER A 169 -1.78 10.02 -13.10
N GLN A 170 -2.63 10.57 -13.96
CA GLN A 170 -3.78 9.88 -14.53
C GLN A 170 -3.29 8.86 -15.55
N SER A 171 -3.55 7.59 -15.25
CA SER A 171 -3.36 6.44 -16.13
C SER A 171 -4.64 5.60 -16.19
N HIS A 172 -4.67 4.63 -17.08
CA HIS A 172 -5.76 3.65 -17.13
C HIS A 172 -5.94 2.94 -15.76
N LEU A 173 -4.84 2.60 -15.08
CA LEU A 173 -4.87 2.02 -13.73
C LEU A 173 -5.54 2.94 -12.70
N THR A 174 -5.25 4.25 -12.73
CA THR A 174 -5.90 5.17 -11.79
C THR A 174 -7.39 5.32 -12.07
N LYS A 175 -7.80 5.31 -13.34
CA LYS A 175 -9.22 5.38 -13.71
C LYS A 175 -9.97 4.14 -13.26
N LEU A 176 -9.39 2.97 -13.50
CA LEU A 176 -9.91 1.67 -13.07
C LEU A 176 -10.26 1.63 -11.57
N VAL A 177 -9.45 2.30 -10.73
CA VAL A 177 -9.61 2.27 -9.28
C VAL A 177 -10.41 3.47 -8.75
N GLU A 178 -10.35 4.62 -9.41
CA GLU A 178 -10.96 5.86 -8.92
C GLU A 178 -12.27 6.23 -9.59
N ASP A 179 -12.65 5.59 -10.69
CA ASP A 179 -13.97 5.77 -11.30
C ASP A 179 -15.03 4.92 -10.57
N GLU A 180 -14.61 3.94 -9.77
CA GLU A 180 -15.46 3.09 -8.97
C GLU A 180 -15.53 3.51 -7.49
N LEU A 181 -16.68 3.24 -6.87
CA LEU A 181 -16.85 3.46 -5.44
C LEU A 181 -15.94 2.47 -4.67
N PRO A 182 -15.19 2.91 -3.64
CA PRO A 182 -14.29 2.02 -2.90
C PRO A 182 -14.94 0.76 -2.32
N SER A 183 -16.18 0.83 -1.84
CA SER A 183 -16.96 -0.34 -1.41
C SER A 183 -17.39 -1.28 -2.54
N LYS A 184 -17.29 -0.84 -3.81
CA LYS A 184 -17.52 -1.65 -5.02
C LYS A 184 -16.26 -2.23 -5.64
N LEU A 185 -15.07 -1.71 -5.31
CA LEU A 185 -13.78 -2.27 -5.79
C LEU A 185 -13.59 -3.74 -5.41
N SER A 186 -14.35 -4.21 -4.42
CA SER A 186 -14.38 -5.59 -3.95
C SER A 186 -15.39 -6.50 -4.61
N ARG A 187 -16.34 -5.96 -5.38
CA ARG A 187 -17.42 -6.76 -5.97
C ARG A 187 -16.85 -7.59 -7.11
N VAL A 188 -17.13 -8.89 -7.11
CA VAL A 188 -16.82 -9.82 -8.21
C VAL A 188 -18.09 -10.14 -9.01
N GLU A 189 -19.07 -9.23 -8.97
CA GLU A 189 -20.36 -9.38 -9.65
C GLU A 189 -20.15 -9.51 -11.17
N LEU A 190 -20.98 -10.35 -11.81
CA LEU A 190 -21.12 -10.41 -13.25
C LEU A 190 -22.10 -9.29 -13.63
N ASP A 191 -21.59 -8.13 -14.03
CA ASP A 191 -22.44 -7.22 -14.77
C ASP A 191 -22.63 -7.79 -16.18
N ASP A 192 -23.88 -7.77 -16.69
CA ASP A 192 -24.27 -8.18 -18.04
C ASP A 192 -23.43 -7.47 -19.15
N SER A 193 -22.73 -6.40 -18.78
CA SER A 193 -21.88 -5.58 -19.62
C SER A 193 -20.50 -6.15 -19.96
N TRP A 194 -20.09 -7.33 -19.45
CA TRP A 194 -18.72 -7.86 -19.62
C TRP A 194 -17.61 -6.90 -19.16
N ASN A 195 -17.94 -5.87 -18.36
CA ASN A 195 -16.96 -4.97 -17.80
C ASN A 195 -16.07 -5.77 -16.85
N VAL A 196 -14.81 -5.97 -17.25
CA VAL A 196 -13.83 -6.70 -16.44
C VAL A 196 -13.70 -6.00 -15.09
N VAL A 197 -13.91 -6.75 -14.01
CA VAL A 197 -13.94 -6.20 -12.65
C VAL A 197 -12.58 -5.57 -12.33
N PRO A 198 -12.52 -4.40 -11.62
CA PRO A 198 -11.26 -3.73 -11.29
C PRO A 198 -10.17 -4.66 -10.75
N ILE A 199 -10.52 -5.61 -9.88
CA ILE A 199 -9.55 -6.57 -9.35
C ILE A 199 -8.94 -7.49 -10.41
N GLU A 200 -9.72 -7.97 -11.37
CA GLU A 200 -9.26 -8.87 -12.43
C GLU A 200 -8.31 -8.13 -13.38
N GLN A 201 -8.63 -6.88 -13.71
CA GLN A 201 -7.75 -6.03 -14.51
C GLN A 201 -6.44 -5.71 -13.75
N LEU A 202 -6.52 -5.36 -12.47
CA LEU A 202 -5.33 -5.15 -11.64
C LEU A 202 -4.46 -6.41 -11.53
N LEU A 203 -5.08 -7.59 -11.39
CA LEU A 203 -4.41 -8.88 -11.41
C LEU A 203 -3.71 -9.13 -12.75
N TRP A 204 -4.34 -8.79 -13.87
CA TRP A 204 -3.71 -8.86 -15.18
C TRP A 204 -2.48 -7.93 -15.26
N TYR A 205 -2.62 -6.66 -14.91
CA TYR A 205 -1.50 -5.70 -14.88
C TYR A 205 -0.37 -6.12 -13.94
N SER A 206 -0.67 -6.80 -12.83
CA SER A 206 0.34 -7.28 -11.88
C SER A 206 1.24 -8.40 -12.43
N ARG A 207 0.83 -9.03 -13.55
CA ARG A 207 1.49 -10.21 -14.13
C ARG A 207 2.16 -9.95 -15.47
N VAL A 208 1.62 -8.99 -16.23
CA VAL A 208 2.25 -8.58 -17.49
C VAL A 208 3.58 -7.91 -17.17
N ARG A 209 4.66 -8.44 -17.73
CA ARG A 209 5.97 -7.80 -17.70
C ARG A 209 6.12 -6.96 -18.96
N SER A 210 6.64 -5.74 -18.83
CA SER A 210 7.03 -4.96 -20.00
C SER A 210 8.02 -5.73 -20.88
N SER A 211 7.79 -5.73 -22.19
CA SER A 211 8.66 -6.36 -23.18
C SER A 211 9.92 -5.52 -23.49
N THR A 212 10.03 -4.30 -22.94
CA THR A 212 11.10 -3.34 -23.25
C THR A 212 12.34 -3.47 -22.35
N GLY A 213 12.57 -4.63 -21.75
CA GLY A 213 13.74 -4.90 -20.91
C GLY A 213 13.48 -4.68 -19.41
N PRO A 214 14.51 -4.75 -18.55
CA PRO A 214 14.39 -4.57 -17.09
C PRO A 214 14.03 -3.11 -16.67
N GLU A 215 13.67 -2.25 -17.62
CA GLU A 215 13.22 -0.89 -17.37
C GLU A 215 11.90 -0.90 -16.59
N LEU A 216 11.99 -0.37 -15.37
CA LEU A 216 10.96 -0.01 -14.40
C LEU A 216 9.50 -0.18 -14.85
N ASP A 217 8.93 -1.36 -14.55
CA ASP A 217 7.52 -1.67 -14.80
C ASP A 217 6.60 -1.01 -13.75
N PHE A 218 6.52 0.32 -13.80
CA PHE A 218 5.66 1.10 -12.89
C PHE A 218 4.18 0.71 -12.95
N PRO A 219 3.56 0.42 -14.12
CA PRO A 219 2.19 -0.08 -14.17
C PRO A 219 2.00 -1.31 -13.29
N ARG A 220 2.88 -2.31 -13.42
CA ARG A 220 2.84 -3.52 -12.61
C ARG A 220 2.98 -3.24 -11.12
N LEU A 221 3.95 -2.40 -10.73
CA LEU A 221 4.17 -2.03 -9.33
C LEU A 221 2.96 -1.29 -8.74
N CYS A 222 2.39 -0.33 -9.46
CA CYS A 222 1.17 0.37 -9.03
C CYS A 222 -0.01 -0.57 -8.91
N ALA A 223 -0.20 -1.50 -9.85
CA ALA A 223 -1.27 -2.48 -9.80
C ALA A 223 -1.17 -3.36 -8.54
N ILE A 224 0.02 -3.87 -8.21
CA ILE A 224 0.25 -4.66 -6.98
C ILE A 224 -0.06 -3.82 -5.73
N ARG A 225 0.32 -2.53 -5.72
CA ARG A 225 0.01 -1.66 -4.58
C ARG A 225 -1.48 -1.36 -4.43
N TYR A 226 -2.18 -1.10 -5.53
CA TYR A 226 -3.63 -0.94 -5.51
C TYR A 226 -4.32 -2.20 -5.00
N LEU A 227 -3.90 -3.37 -5.47
CA LEU A 227 -4.37 -4.65 -4.94
C LEU A 227 -4.16 -4.72 -3.43
N GLY A 228 -2.94 -4.44 -2.94
CA GLY A 228 -2.67 -4.42 -1.50
C GLY A 228 -3.61 -3.50 -0.71
N GLY A 229 -3.86 -2.28 -1.20
CA GLY A 229 -4.81 -1.35 -0.59
C GLY A 229 -6.26 -1.88 -0.57
N ILE A 230 -6.72 -2.45 -1.68
CA ILE A 230 -8.06 -3.04 -1.80
C ILE A 230 -8.22 -4.25 -0.87
N LEU A 231 -7.23 -5.14 -0.82
CA LEU A 231 -7.23 -6.34 0.04
C LEU A 231 -7.22 -5.99 1.54
N GLU A 232 -6.81 -4.79 1.92
CA GLU A 232 -6.89 -4.34 3.31
C GLU A 232 -8.28 -3.87 3.72
N LEU A 233 -9.22 -3.68 2.79
CA LEU A 233 -10.60 -3.31 3.10
C LEU A 233 -11.33 -4.55 3.63
N PRO A 234 -11.96 -4.49 4.83
CA PRO A 234 -12.75 -5.63 5.34
C PRO A 234 -13.87 -6.02 4.39
N ASP A 235 -14.53 -5.02 3.79
CA ASP A 235 -15.60 -5.19 2.81
C ASP A 235 -15.15 -6.02 1.61
N PHE A 236 -13.85 -6.06 1.30
CA PHE A 236 -13.30 -6.98 0.32
C PHE A 236 -13.61 -8.43 0.65
N TRP A 237 -13.15 -8.89 1.81
CA TRP A 237 -13.32 -10.28 2.23
C TRP A 237 -14.76 -10.62 2.62
N HIS A 238 -15.58 -9.62 2.91
CA HIS A 238 -17.01 -9.79 3.19
C HIS A 238 -17.84 -9.88 1.90
N ASN A 239 -17.59 -9.01 0.92
CA ASN A 239 -18.31 -8.97 -0.36
C ASN A 239 -17.87 -10.08 -1.33
N LEU A 240 -16.69 -10.67 -1.11
CA LEU A 240 -16.26 -11.88 -1.81
C LEU A 240 -16.93 -13.16 -1.30
N ARG A 241 -17.73 -13.09 -0.23
CA ARG A 241 -18.54 -14.24 0.18
C ARG A 241 -19.66 -14.40 -0.85
N PRO A 242 -19.92 -15.61 -1.35
CA PRO A 242 -21.19 -15.89 -2.03
C PRO A 242 -22.30 -15.43 -1.09
N ASN A 243 -23.12 -14.47 -1.53
CA ASN A 243 -24.21 -13.98 -0.69
C ASN A 243 -25.24 -15.09 -0.56
N ASP A 244 -25.57 -15.51 0.68
CA ASP A 244 -26.73 -16.37 0.93
C ASP A 244 -28.06 -15.69 0.50
N THR A 245 -28.03 -14.37 0.28
CA THR A 245 -29.09 -13.59 -0.35
C THR A 245 -28.85 -13.47 -1.85
N LEU A 246 -28.99 -14.59 -2.55
CA LEU A 246 -29.04 -14.61 -4.02
C LEU A 246 -30.12 -13.65 -4.51
N THR A 247 -29.75 -12.72 -5.40
CA THR A 247 -30.70 -12.23 -6.39
C THR A 247 -31.16 -13.42 -7.20
N VAL A 248 -32.47 -13.54 -7.40
CA VAL A 248 -33.23 -14.76 -7.80
C VAL A 248 -32.75 -15.47 -9.10
N ASN A 249 -31.74 -14.97 -9.81
CA ASN A 249 -31.39 -15.39 -11.16
C ASN A 249 -29.94 -15.86 -11.40
N GLU A 250 -29.02 -15.83 -10.42
CA GLU A 250 -27.62 -16.26 -10.65
C GLU A 250 -27.32 -17.63 -10.01
N ASP A 251 -26.57 -18.48 -10.71
CA ASP A 251 -26.15 -19.79 -10.20
C ASP A 251 -25.05 -19.61 -9.13
N PRO A 252 -25.30 -19.97 -7.86
CA PRO A 252 -24.33 -19.83 -6.76
C PRO A 252 -23.01 -20.56 -7.02
N ASN A 253 -22.98 -21.55 -7.92
CA ASN A 253 -21.75 -22.24 -8.29
C ASN A 253 -20.82 -21.37 -9.15
N VAL A 254 -21.37 -20.47 -9.97
CA VAL A 254 -20.59 -19.58 -10.85
C VAL A 254 -19.88 -18.50 -10.03
N GLU A 255 -20.59 -17.87 -9.09
CA GLU A 255 -20.00 -16.89 -8.17
C GLU A 255 -18.88 -17.52 -7.32
N ARG A 256 -19.13 -18.73 -6.80
CA ARG A 256 -18.15 -19.49 -6.01
C ARG A 256 -16.90 -19.84 -6.83
N GLU A 257 -17.07 -20.27 -8.08
CA GLU A 257 -15.92 -20.58 -8.94
C GLU A 257 -15.11 -19.32 -9.26
N ARG A 258 -15.77 -18.20 -9.57
CA ARG A 258 -15.10 -16.92 -9.82
C ARG A 258 -14.37 -16.41 -8.57
N PHE A 259 -14.95 -16.57 -7.39
CA PHE A 259 -14.27 -16.32 -6.11
C PHE A 259 -12.96 -17.10 -6.00
N PHE A 260 -13.01 -18.42 -6.20
CA PHE A 260 -11.82 -19.26 -6.12
C PHE A 260 -10.80 -18.91 -7.22
N GLN A 261 -11.26 -18.50 -8.39
CA GLN A 261 -10.40 -18.05 -9.48
C GLN A 261 -9.67 -16.75 -9.14
N VAL A 262 -10.34 -15.75 -8.56
CA VAL A 262 -9.72 -14.51 -8.05
C VAL A 262 -8.72 -14.84 -6.94
N LEU A 263 -9.10 -15.71 -5.99
CA LEU A 263 -8.22 -16.10 -4.89
C LEU A 263 -6.97 -16.85 -5.38
N CYS A 264 -7.15 -17.83 -6.27
CA CYS A 264 -6.04 -18.50 -6.95
C CYS A 264 -5.16 -17.47 -7.65
N ASN A 265 -5.77 -16.47 -8.29
CA ASN A 265 -5.01 -15.47 -9.02
C ASN A 265 -4.19 -14.56 -8.10
N LEU A 266 -4.75 -14.13 -6.98
CA LEU A 266 -4.04 -13.36 -5.96
C LEU A 266 -2.84 -14.15 -5.43
N CYS A 267 -3.05 -15.39 -5.02
CA CYS A 267 -2.01 -16.28 -4.52
C CYS A 267 -0.90 -16.50 -5.58
N GLN A 268 -1.28 -16.72 -6.83
CA GLN A 268 -0.31 -16.92 -7.91
C GLN A 268 0.50 -15.64 -8.21
N THR A 269 -0.13 -14.46 -8.12
CA THR A 269 0.57 -13.17 -8.21
C THR A 269 1.55 -13.00 -7.04
N VAL A 270 1.15 -13.34 -5.80
CA VAL A 270 2.05 -13.31 -4.63
C VAL A 270 3.27 -14.19 -4.88
N LEU A 271 3.07 -15.42 -5.33
CA LEU A 271 4.15 -16.36 -5.62
C LEU A 271 5.10 -15.83 -6.70
N LEU A 272 4.57 -15.32 -7.81
CA LEU A 272 5.37 -14.72 -8.88
C LEU A 272 6.19 -13.52 -8.36
N VAL A 273 5.57 -12.67 -7.58
CA VAL A 273 6.22 -11.47 -7.03
C VAL A 273 7.33 -11.85 -6.02
N ILE A 274 7.12 -12.88 -5.20
CA ILE A 274 8.17 -13.44 -4.32
C ILE A 274 9.32 -14.03 -5.16
N GLN A 275 9.00 -14.82 -6.19
CA GLN A 275 10.01 -15.43 -7.08
C GLN A 275 10.85 -14.36 -7.79
N ASP A 276 10.21 -13.29 -8.27
CA ASP A 276 10.89 -12.15 -8.87
C ASP A 276 11.85 -11.51 -7.88
N THR A 277 11.43 -11.31 -6.63
CA THR A 277 12.32 -10.76 -5.59
C THR A 277 13.52 -11.66 -5.26
N ARG A 278 13.35 -12.98 -5.32
CA ARG A 278 14.42 -13.96 -5.08
C ARG A 278 15.45 -13.99 -6.19
N SER A 279 15.01 -13.83 -7.44
CA SER A 279 15.89 -13.85 -8.61
C SER A 279 16.95 -12.73 -8.62
N LEU A 280 16.81 -11.76 -7.72
CA LEU A 280 17.65 -10.57 -7.64
C LEU A 280 18.82 -10.72 -6.66
N GLY A 281 18.91 -11.83 -5.92
CA GLY A 281 20.03 -12.10 -5.00
C GLY A 281 19.84 -11.53 -3.58
N PRO A 282 20.90 -11.49 -2.76
CA PRO A 282 20.87 -10.94 -1.40
C PRO A 282 20.70 -9.41 -1.40
N ALA A 283 20.03 -8.86 -0.38
CA ALA A 283 19.60 -7.46 -0.31
C ALA A 283 20.71 -6.43 -0.58
N ASP A 284 21.95 -6.76 -0.20
CA ASP A 284 23.11 -5.88 -0.30
C ASP A 284 23.65 -5.70 -1.74
N ALA A 285 23.25 -6.57 -2.68
CA ALA A 285 23.67 -6.55 -4.08
C ALA A 285 22.56 -6.05 -5.03
N ILE A 286 21.40 -5.67 -4.49
CA ILE A 286 20.20 -5.41 -5.25
C ILE A 286 20.06 -3.91 -5.54
N PRO A 287 19.92 -3.50 -6.82
CA PRO A 287 19.63 -2.11 -7.16
C PRO A 287 18.34 -1.61 -6.46
N PRO A 288 18.26 -0.34 -6.05
CA PRO A 288 17.11 0.20 -5.30
C PRO A 288 15.69 -0.02 -5.87
N PRO A 289 15.46 -0.08 -7.20
CA PRO A 289 14.14 -0.40 -7.78
C PRO A 289 13.52 -1.69 -7.24
N TYR A 290 14.39 -2.64 -6.91
CA TYR A 290 14.01 -3.95 -6.44
C TYR A 290 13.76 -4.00 -4.93
N LEU A 291 14.41 -3.13 -4.14
CA LEU A 291 14.09 -2.92 -2.71
C LEU A 291 12.70 -2.31 -2.53
N ALA A 292 12.28 -1.44 -3.45
CA ALA A 292 10.90 -0.95 -3.50
C ALA A 292 9.91 -2.06 -3.86
N GLY A 293 10.29 -2.93 -4.81
CA GLY A 293 9.57 -4.16 -5.10
C GLY A 293 9.34 -4.97 -3.84
N ARG A 294 10.37 -5.18 -3.01
CA ARG A 294 10.28 -5.88 -1.72
C ARG A 294 9.16 -5.33 -0.81
N ILE A 295 9.16 -4.04 -0.45
CA ILE A 295 8.13 -3.47 0.43
C ILE A 295 6.72 -3.64 -0.16
N ILE A 296 6.60 -3.55 -1.49
CA ILE A 296 5.34 -3.78 -2.22
C ILE A 296 4.91 -5.25 -2.10
N VAL A 297 5.85 -6.19 -2.18
CA VAL A 297 5.63 -7.63 -1.96
C VAL A 297 5.11 -7.87 -0.55
N ASP A 298 5.70 -7.25 0.48
CA ASP A 298 5.31 -7.49 1.87
C ASP A 298 3.85 -7.14 2.11
N MET A 299 3.45 -5.93 1.69
CA MET A 299 2.09 -5.43 1.91
C MET A 299 1.06 -6.31 1.20
N PHE A 300 1.29 -6.61 -0.09
CA PHE A 300 0.37 -7.42 -0.88
C PHE A 300 0.33 -8.88 -0.43
N SER A 301 1.48 -9.47 -0.10
CA SER A 301 1.58 -10.86 0.38
C SER A 301 0.94 -11.02 1.75
N TRP A 302 1.21 -10.10 2.68
CA TRP A 302 0.57 -10.07 3.99
C TRP A 302 -0.95 -9.92 3.87
N ALA A 303 -1.44 -8.98 3.06
CA ALA A 303 -2.89 -8.76 2.90
C ALA A 303 -3.58 -10.00 2.31
N THR A 304 -2.95 -10.63 1.31
CA THR A 304 -3.45 -11.87 0.69
C THR A 304 -3.46 -13.03 1.70
N LEU A 305 -2.36 -13.29 2.40
CA LEU A 305 -2.24 -14.38 3.36
C LEU A 305 -3.14 -14.18 4.58
N SER A 306 -3.28 -12.95 5.07
CA SER A 306 -4.20 -12.61 6.16
C SER A 306 -5.65 -12.84 5.75
N GLY A 307 -6.00 -12.51 4.51
CA GLY A 307 -7.31 -12.84 3.94
C GLY A 307 -7.55 -14.34 3.84
N VAL A 308 -6.59 -15.10 3.29
CA VAL A 308 -6.63 -16.57 3.24
C VAL A 308 -6.79 -17.15 4.63
N TYR A 309 -6.02 -16.68 5.62
CA TYR A 309 -6.14 -17.12 7.01
C TYR A 309 -7.55 -16.91 7.56
N ARG A 310 -8.15 -15.72 7.32
CA ARG A 310 -9.54 -15.44 7.71
C ARG A 310 -10.52 -16.41 7.06
N LEU A 311 -10.36 -16.72 5.78
CA LEU A 311 -11.21 -17.67 5.05
C LEU A 311 -11.05 -19.11 5.57
N CYS A 312 -9.81 -19.54 5.85
CA CYS A 312 -9.50 -20.84 6.47
C CYS A 312 -10.18 -20.98 7.84
N GLY A 313 -10.02 -19.99 8.71
CA GLY A 313 -10.61 -20.00 10.06
C GLY A 313 -12.14 -20.03 10.08
N LEU A 314 -12.77 -19.64 8.96
CA LEU A 314 -14.23 -19.69 8.77
C LEU A 314 -14.72 -20.98 8.10
N ASN A 315 -13.84 -21.97 7.84
CA ASN A 315 -14.13 -23.19 7.07
C ASN A 315 -14.66 -22.92 5.63
N GLN A 316 -14.38 -21.74 5.07
CA GLN A 316 -14.92 -21.31 3.77
C GLN A 316 -14.14 -21.85 2.56
N LEU A 317 -13.04 -22.56 2.79
CA LEU A 317 -12.29 -23.25 1.72
C LEU A 317 -12.80 -24.67 1.45
N HIS A 318 -13.90 -25.10 2.08
CA HIS A 318 -14.47 -26.41 1.80
C HIS A 318 -15.03 -26.48 0.38
N GLY A 319 -14.60 -27.46 -0.41
CA GLY A 319 -14.94 -27.57 -1.83
C GLY A 319 -14.09 -26.70 -2.77
N CYS A 320 -13.01 -26.09 -2.26
CA CYS A 320 -12.06 -25.36 -3.08
C CYS A 320 -11.36 -26.28 -4.10
N PRO A 321 -11.05 -25.81 -5.32
CA PRO A 321 -10.23 -26.55 -6.27
C PRO A 321 -8.91 -27.02 -5.65
N GLU A 322 -8.47 -28.24 -5.96
CA GLU A 322 -7.22 -28.85 -5.46
C GLU A 322 -5.98 -27.95 -5.69
N LYS A 323 -6.06 -27.07 -6.68
CA LYS A 323 -5.00 -26.13 -7.04
C LYS A 323 -4.72 -25.09 -5.95
N LEU A 324 -5.72 -24.59 -5.23
CA LEU A 324 -5.52 -23.49 -4.29
C LEU A 324 -4.73 -23.92 -3.03
N PRO A 325 -5.06 -25.02 -2.33
CA PRO A 325 -4.26 -25.47 -1.19
C PRO A 325 -2.78 -25.65 -1.55
N ARG A 326 -2.50 -26.18 -2.75
CA ARG A 326 -1.14 -26.35 -3.26
C ARG A 326 -0.43 -25.01 -3.47
N ILE A 327 -1.08 -24.03 -4.11
CA ILE A 327 -0.49 -22.70 -4.29
C ILE A 327 -0.22 -22.04 -2.93
N ILE A 328 -1.15 -22.17 -1.96
CA ILE A 328 -0.94 -21.62 -0.62
C ILE A 328 0.26 -22.28 0.06
N GLN A 329 0.41 -23.60 -0.03
CA GLN A 329 1.59 -24.31 0.46
C GLN A 329 2.88 -23.84 -0.21
N ASP A 330 2.86 -23.64 -1.54
CA ASP A 330 4.01 -23.12 -2.29
C ASP A 330 4.41 -21.72 -1.81
N ILE A 331 3.43 -20.84 -1.52
CA ILE A 331 3.69 -19.50 -0.95
C ILE A 331 4.27 -19.62 0.45
N VAL A 332 3.64 -20.41 1.33
CA VAL A 332 4.10 -20.60 2.71
C VAL A 332 5.53 -21.14 2.72
N HIS A 333 5.80 -22.17 1.91
CA HIS A 333 7.14 -22.70 1.75
C HIS A 333 8.08 -21.63 1.19
N ALA A 334 7.66 -20.84 0.20
CA ALA A 334 8.50 -19.78 -0.34
C ALA A 334 8.82 -18.67 0.69
N VAL A 335 7.87 -18.29 1.53
CA VAL A 335 8.10 -17.29 2.56
C VAL A 335 8.99 -17.83 3.68
N LEU A 336 8.69 -19.05 4.17
CA LEU A 336 9.37 -19.63 5.33
C LEU A 336 10.76 -20.23 5.01
N SER A 337 11.00 -20.66 3.77
CA SER A 337 12.30 -21.20 3.34
C SER A 337 13.35 -20.11 3.06
N CYS A 338 12.93 -18.85 2.98
CA CYS A 338 13.86 -17.75 2.86
C CYS A 338 14.15 -17.12 4.22
N ASP A 339 15.31 -16.47 4.34
CA ASP A 339 15.62 -15.53 5.43
C ASP A 339 14.79 -14.23 5.31
N MET A 340 13.53 -14.35 4.86
CA MET A 340 12.55 -13.28 4.70
C MET A 340 12.03 -12.78 6.03
N LYS A 341 12.40 -13.39 7.16
CA LYS A 341 11.98 -12.92 8.48
C LYS A 341 12.53 -11.53 8.80
N SER A 342 13.76 -11.23 8.36
CA SER A 342 14.38 -9.91 8.52
C SER A 342 13.80 -8.89 7.54
N ASP A 343 13.54 -9.32 6.30
CA ASP A 343 13.11 -8.46 5.20
C ASP A 343 11.57 -8.22 5.15
N PHE A 344 10.78 -9.19 5.64
CA PHE A 344 9.32 -9.28 5.50
C PHE A 344 8.65 -9.88 6.74
N PRO A 345 8.80 -9.24 7.92
CA PRO A 345 8.33 -9.82 9.17
C PRO A 345 6.82 -10.10 9.16
N TRP A 346 6.02 -9.23 8.54
CA TRP A 346 4.56 -9.38 8.50
C TRP A 346 4.12 -10.50 7.57
N THR A 347 4.67 -10.57 6.35
CA THR A 347 4.40 -11.71 5.45
C THR A 347 4.83 -13.03 6.07
N TYR A 348 5.97 -13.06 6.76
CA TYR A 348 6.45 -14.24 7.47
C TYR A 348 5.48 -14.68 8.58
N GLU A 349 5.02 -13.76 9.42
CA GLU A 349 4.03 -14.05 10.47
C GLU A 349 2.70 -14.57 9.89
N ALA A 350 2.21 -13.95 8.81
CA ALA A 350 1.00 -14.40 8.13
C ALA A 350 1.18 -15.80 7.52
N ALA A 351 2.32 -16.06 6.87
CA ALA A 351 2.63 -17.38 6.31
C ALA A 351 2.71 -18.46 7.40
N LEU A 352 3.30 -18.14 8.55
CA LEU A 352 3.36 -19.04 9.71
C LEU A 352 1.96 -19.34 10.26
N ALA A 353 1.11 -18.33 10.38
CA ALA A 353 -0.28 -18.49 10.83
C ALA A 353 -1.09 -19.39 9.87
N VAL A 354 -0.93 -19.20 8.56
CA VAL A 354 -1.56 -20.05 7.53
C VAL A 354 -1.01 -21.48 7.59
N SER A 355 0.31 -21.66 7.74
CA SER A 355 0.95 -22.98 7.87
C SER A 355 0.37 -23.79 9.04
N ASN A 356 0.18 -23.14 10.18
CA ASN A 356 -0.39 -23.77 11.38
C ASN A 356 -1.85 -24.22 11.18
N LEU A 357 -2.63 -23.53 10.34
CA LEU A 357 -3.99 -23.96 10.00
C LEU A 357 -4.03 -25.11 8.98
N LEU A 358 -3.05 -25.16 8.08
CA LEU A 358 -2.98 -26.21 7.05
C LEU A 358 -2.36 -27.52 7.57
N THR A 359 -1.59 -27.46 8.64
CA THR A 359 -0.98 -28.65 9.25
C THR A 359 -2.01 -29.32 10.17
N PRO A 360 -2.43 -30.57 9.90
CA PRO A 360 -3.35 -31.26 10.79
C PRO A 360 -2.71 -31.43 12.17
N ALA A 361 -3.48 -31.18 13.23
CA ALA A 361 -3.00 -31.32 14.60
C ALA A 361 -2.41 -32.72 14.81
N PRO A 362 -1.19 -32.84 15.39
CA PRO A 362 -0.60 -34.15 15.67
C PRO A 362 -1.50 -34.89 16.67
N GLY A 363 -2.28 -35.86 16.17
CA GLY A 363 -3.24 -36.64 16.95
C GLY A 363 -4.63 -36.83 16.31
N SER A 364 -4.99 -36.10 15.25
CA SER A 364 -6.33 -36.21 14.63
C SER A 364 -6.48 -37.37 13.62
N LEU A 365 -5.49 -38.28 13.51
CA LEU A 365 -5.52 -39.47 12.64
C LEU A 365 -5.93 -40.76 13.38
N SER A 366 -6.62 -40.66 14.52
CA SER A 366 -7.23 -41.82 15.20
C SER A 366 -8.73 -41.63 15.32
N ARG A 367 -9.44 -41.90 14.22
CA ARG A 367 -10.82 -42.40 14.12
C ARG A 367 -11.23 -42.41 12.65
N ARG A 368 -10.88 -43.50 11.96
CA ARG A 368 -11.69 -44.06 10.89
C ARG A 368 -12.10 -45.45 11.33
#